data_AF-A0A352EWX6-F1
#
_entry.id   AF-A0A352EWX6-F1
#
_cell.length_a   1.000
_cell.length_b   1.000
_cell.length_c   1.000
_cell.angle_alpha   90.00
_cell.angle_beta   90.00
_cell.angle_gamma   90.00
#
_symmetry.space_group_name_H-M   'P 1'
#
loop_
_entity.id
_entity.type
_entity.pdbx_description
1 polymer ?
#
loop_
_entity_poly.entity_id
_entity_poly.type
_entity_poly.pdbx_seq_one_letter_code
_entity_poly.pdbx_strand_id
1 'polypeptide(L)'
;MRFPLNIIACCVLLLAPSTFAKTPSRCTLIKSQPDRWATARVNSLVTTARAAYESDDALPAYQRVLDGINRTLRRCKLSEDADFINRHREFVDYVATISLDRKPDHELGFNVPDKQYFDETRSFVEIPDYLLQPAFLKLVSRWETLDKAKALLRQLNSTRAANDQLVFFSFSSRHLGTPDNDDSYRRLLIVVPGNSALSIPDKWVQFGISDPGQKVLTRNLSVVSAMTNANGTFDAYFKDYFRTYRRNGSITIKGRWELGEGDDNCAQCHKSGILPIFPAAGSVSPTELEAVEIVNARFRSYGSPRFGSYLDQKKLGPGLSTAGSEDRNHRFGKDFAATNVARAMTCQSCHNRQRLGSLNWPMDPLILSSFVEGGEMPFGITLKRSERVELYERLLDEYFALDNLNPGILQAWLLGKRKEMAQQ
;
A
#
# COMPACT_ATOMS: atom_id res chain seq x y z
N MET A 1 -48.99 81.14 -39.28
CA MET A 1 -49.10 80.18 -40.40
C MET A 1 -48.03 79.12 -40.26
N ARG A 2 -48.46 77.85 -40.25
CA ARG A 2 -47.70 76.61 -40.58
C ARG A 2 -46.44 76.29 -39.77
N PHE A 3 -46.61 75.48 -38.71
CA PHE A 3 -45.58 74.58 -38.17
C PHE A 3 -45.58 73.26 -38.97
N PRO A 4 -44.42 72.69 -39.34
CA PRO A 4 -44.37 71.39 -40.00
C PRO A 4 -44.42 70.23 -38.98
N LEU A 5 -45.26 69.26 -39.32
CA LEU A 5 -45.23 67.86 -38.86
C LEU A 5 -43.95 67.14 -39.33
N ASN A 6 -43.59 66.07 -38.60
CA ASN A 6 -42.89 64.81 -39.01
C ASN A 6 -41.68 64.50 -38.11
N ILE A 7 -41.40 63.28 -37.61
CA ILE A 7 -42.01 61.94 -37.64
C ILE A 7 -41.48 61.27 -36.35
N ILE A 8 -42.36 60.72 -35.51
CA ILE A 8 -41.97 59.86 -34.38
C ILE A 8 -41.73 58.47 -34.94
N ALA A 9 -40.45 58.07 -35.06
CA ALA A 9 -40.07 56.70 -35.38
C ALA A 9 -40.34 55.80 -34.16
N CYS A 10 -41.43 55.04 -34.23
CA CYS A 10 -41.79 54.04 -33.23
C CYS A 10 -40.91 52.79 -33.44
N CYS A 11 -39.80 52.68 -32.70
CA CYS A 11 -39.03 51.45 -32.61
C CYS A 11 -39.82 50.40 -31.81
N VAL A 12 -40.52 49.53 -32.53
CA VAL A 12 -41.09 48.29 -31.99
C VAL A 12 -39.93 47.35 -31.64
N LEU A 13 -39.46 47.43 -30.39
CA LEU A 13 -38.60 46.42 -29.77
C LEU A 13 -39.41 45.13 -29.63
N LEU A 14 -39.23 44.22 -30.58
CA LEU A 14 -39.68 42.83 -30.48
C LEU A 14 -38.97 42.16 -29.30
N LEU A 15 -39.63 42.13 -28.14
CA LEU A 15 -39.29 41.26 -27.01
C LEU A 15 -39.60 39.81 -27.42
N ALA A 16 -38.69 39.20 -28.19
CA ALA A 16 -38.69 37.75 -28.34
C ALA A 16 -38.45 37.13 -26.95
N PRO A 17 -39.28 36.19 -26.48
CA PRO A 17 -39.02 35.48 -25.24
C PRO A 17 -37.72 34.71 -25.45
N SER A 18 -36.65 35.20 -24.82
CA SER A 18 -35.37 34.50 -24.71
C SER A 18 -35.66 33.19 -24.00
N THR A 19 -35.92 32.12 -24.76
CA THR A 19 -35.90 30.76 -24.26
C THR A 19 -34.47 30.49 -23.88
N PHE A 20 -34.10 30.83 -22.65
CA PHE A 20 -32.82 30.46 -22.05
C PHE A 20 -32.77 28.94 -22.08
N ALA A 21 -32.10 28.39 -23.09
CA ALA A 21 -31.84 26.97 -23.19
C ALA A 21 -31.15 26.58 -21.89
N LYS A 22 -31.85 25.80 -21.05
CA LYS A 22 -31.32 25.34 -19.76
C LYS A 22 -30.05 24.56 -20.08
N THR A 23 -28.89 25.12 -19.73
CA THR A 23 -27.61 24.44 -19.87
C THR A 23 -27.74 23.09 -19.17
N PRO A 24 -27.50 21.96 -19.87
CA PRO A 24 -27.69 20.64 -19.29
C PRO A 24 -26.86 20.54 -18.02
N SER A 25 -27.45 19.96 -16.97
CA SER A 25 -26.74 19.79 -15.70
C SER A 25 -25.44 19.02 -15.94
N ARG A 26 -24.41 19.27 -15.12
CA ARG A 26 -23.12 18.57 -15.23
C ARG A 26 -23.30 17.05 -15.20
N CYS A 27 -24.26 16.52 -14.43
CA CYS A 27 -24.54 15.09 -14.39
C CYS A 27 -25.20 14.59 -15.68
N THR A 28 -26.11 15.36 -16.29
CA THR A 28 -26.70 15.04 -17.60
C THR A 28 -25.61 14.94 -18.67
N LEU A 29 -24.68 15.90 -18.69
CA LEU A 29 -23.57 15.87 -19.64
C LEU A 29 -22.68 14.63 -19.45
N ILE A 30 -22.31 14.30 -18.20
CA ILE A 30 -21.50 13.11 -17.90
C ILE A 30 -22.23 11.84 -18.35
N LYS A 31 -23.52 11.71 -18.05
CA LYS A 31 -24.32 10.54 -18.44
C LYS A 31 -24.48 10.42 -19.96
N SER A 32 -24.49 11.54 -20.69
CA SER A 32 -24.54 11.53 -22.15
C SER A 32 -23.21 11.15 -22.83
N GLN A 33 -22.08 11.29 -22.12
CA GLN A 33 -20.73 11.01 -22.63
C GLN A 33 -19.87 10.29 -21.57
N PRO A 34 -20.30 9.11 -21.08
CA PRO A 34 -19.68 8.45 -19.93
C PRO A 34 -18.22 8.09 -20.21
N ASP A 35 -17.92 7.54 -21.39
CA ASP A 35 -16.57 7.11 -21.76
C ASP A 35 -15.58 8.28 -21.84
N ARG A 36 -16.03 9.43 -22.37
CA ARG A 36 -15.22 10.65 -22.45
C ARG A 36 -14.90 11.17 -21.06
N TRP A 37 -15.88 11.18 -20.15
CA TRP A 37 -15.67 11.60 -18.78
C TRP A 37 -14.73 10.64 -18.03
N ALA A 38 -14.97 9.33 -18.12
CA ALA A 38 -14.16 8.30 -17.49
C ALA A 38 -12.70 8.40 -17.98
N THR A 39 -12.48 8.48 -19.29
CA THR A 39 -11.13 8.63 -19.88
C THR A 39 -10.41 9.87 -19.36
N ALA A 40 -11.07 11.02 -19.34
CA ALA A 40 -10.46 12.25 -18.83
C ALA A 40 -10.08 12.12 -17.34
N ARG A 41 -10.91 11.45 -16.52
CA ARG A 41 -10.65 11.26 -15.10
C ARG A 41 -9.57 10.23 -14.82
N VAL A 42 -9.55 9.13 -15.58
CA VAL A 42 -8.46 8.15 -15.52
C VAL A 42 -7.13 8.80 -15.88
N ASN A 43 -7.07 9.60 -16.95
CA ASN A 43 -5.84 10.30 -17.33
C ASN A 43 -5.35 11.23 -16.22
N SER A 44 -6.24 12.05 -15.64
CA SER A 44 -5.88 12.91 -14.51
C SER A 44 -5.38 12.09 -13.32
N LEU A 45 -6.09 11.01 -12.97
CA LEU A 45 -5.76 10.15 -11.84
C LEU A 45 -4.38 9.52 -12.00
N VAL A 46 -4.10 8.89 -13.15
CA VAL A 46 -2.81 8.26 -13.46
C VAL A 46 -1.67 9.28 -13.51
N THR A 47 -1.90 10.46 -14.09
CA THR A 47 -0.91 11.56 -14.09
C THR A 47 -0.52 11.94 -12.66
N THR A 48 -1.52 12.21 -11.81
CA THR A 48 -1.25 12.61 -10.44
C THR A 48 -0.74 11.48 -9.56
N ALA A 49 -1.09 10.23 -9.87
CA ALA A 49 -0.55 9.05 -9.19
C ALA A 49 0.95 8.90 -9.48
N ARG A 50 1.38 9.06 -10.73
CA ARG A 50 2.81 9.07 -11.08
C ARG A 50 3.55 10.17 -10.34
N ALA A 51 3.02 11.40 -10.37
CA ALA A 51 3.64 12.52 -9.67
C ALA A 51 3.73 12.27 -8.15
N ALA A 52 2.68 11.72 -7.53
CA ALA A 52 2.67 11.38 -6.10
C ALA A 52 3.60 10.21 -5.76
N TYR A 53 3.84 9.30 -6.70
CA TYR A 53 4.83 8.24 -6.55
C TYR A 53 6.26 8.81 -6.62
N GLU A 54 6.51 9.78 -7.50
CA GLU A 54 7.83 10.40 -7.67
C GLU A 54 8.14 11.44 -6.57
N SER A 55 7.12 12.00 -5.91
CA SER A 55 7.28 13.04 -4.90
C SER A 55 6.08 13.13 -3.94
N ASP A 56 6.35 13.08 -2.63
CA ASP A 56 5.33 13.25 -1.58
C ASP A 56 4.63 14.62 -1.65
N ASP A 57 5.30 15.66 -2.15
CA ASP A 57 4.73 17.00 -2.34
C ASP A 57 3.57 17.01 -3.36
N ALA A 58 3.51 16.00 -4.24
CA ALA A 58 2.44 15.85 -5.21
C ALA A 58 1.25 15.03 -4.68
N LEU A 59 1.36 14.38 -3.51
CA LEU A 59 0.29 13.60 -2.90
C LEU A 59 -1.01 14.42 -2.71
N PRO A 60 -0.99 15.69 -2.24
CA PRO A 60 -2.21 16.50 -2.14
C PRO A 60 -2.91 16.72 -3.49
N ALA A 61 -2.18 16.77 -4.61
CA ALA A 61 -2.79 16.92 -5.93
C ALA A 61 -3.53 15.64 -6.35
N TYR A 62 -2.92 14.48 -6.15
CA TYR A 62 -3.56 13.17 -6.36
C TYR A 62 -4.83 13.02 -5.53
N GLN A 63 -4.74 13.35 -4.24
CA GLN A 63 -5.87 13.31 -3.31
C GLN A 63 -7.03 14.21 -3.74
N ARG A 64 -6.75 15.43 -4.22
CA ARG A 64 -7.78 16.35 -4.75
C ARG A 64 -8.48 15.80 -6.00
N VAL A 65 -7.72 15.16 -6.90
CA VAL A 65 -8.30 14.51 -8.09
C VAL A 65 -9.22 13.37 -7.67
N LEU A 66 -8.75 12.51 -6.76
CA LEU A 66 -9.51 11.38 -6.23
C LEU A 66 -10.83 11.82 -5.58
N ASP A 67 -10.77 12.80 -4.69
CA ASP A 67 -11.96 13.39 -4.05
C ASP A 67 -12.94 13.96 -5.08
N GLY A 68 -12.41 14.66 -6.08
CA GLY A 68 -13.22 15.22 -7.16
C GLY A 68 -13.98 14.14 -7.94
N ILE A 69 -13.34 13.01 -8.20
CA ILE A 69 -13.93 11.85 -8.87
C ILE A 69 -14.99 11.21 -7.96
N ASN A 70 -14.62 10.83 -6.74
CA ASN A 70 -15.52 10.17 -5.79
C ASN A 70 -16.78 11.02 -5.50
N ARG A 71 -16.64 12.34 -5.27
CA ARG A 71 -17.79 13.25 -5.13
C ARG A 71 -18.67 13.27 -6.37
N THR A 72 -18.09 13.21 -7.57
CA THR A 72 -18.86 13.21 -8.82
C THR A 72 -19.61 11.89 -9.01
N LEU A 73 -18.97 10.75 -8.74
CA LEU A 73 -19.60 9.42 -8.78
C LEU A 73 -20.85 9.39 -7.88
N ARG A 74 -20.72 9.87 -6.64
CA ARG A 74 -21.84 9.95 -5.68
C ARG A 74 -22.92 10.95 -6.12
N ARG A 75 -22.56 12.20 -6.38
CA ARG A 75 -23.53 13.27 -6.72
C ARG A 75 -24.33 12.96 -7.98
N CYS A 76 -23.71 12.33 -8.98
CA CYS A 76 -24.37 11.96 -10.22
C CYS A 76 -24.94 10.53 -10.21
N LYS A 77 -24.89 9.83 -9.06
CA LYS A 77 -25.36 8.45 -8.87
C LYS A 77 -24.76 7.46 -9.89
N LEU A 78 -23.51 7.67 -10.29
CA LEU A 78 -22.84 6.81 -11.28
C LEU A 78 -22.43 5.46 -10.68
N SER A 79 -22.21 5.41 -9.36
CA SER A 79 -21.99 4.16 -8.61
C SER A 79 -23.26 3.35 -8.36
N GLU A 80 -24.43 3.88 -8.71
CA GLU A 80 -25.73 3.20 -8.66
C GLU A 80 -26.26 2.90 -10.08
N ASP A 81 -25.59 3.42 -11.11
CA ASP A 81 -26.00 3.34 -12.51
C ASP A 81 -25.39 2.07 -13.13
N ALA A 82 -26.22 1.03 -13.30
CA ALA A 82 -25.77 -0.29 -13.76
C ALA A 82 -25.05 -0.23 -15.12
N ASP A 83 -25.49 0.63 -16.04
CA ASP A 83 -24.86 0.79 -17.35
C ASP A 83 -23.47 1.40 -17.23
N PHE A 84 -23.32 2.39 -16.35
CA PHE A 84 -22.01 3.00 -16.08
C PHE A 84 -21.05 2.00 -15.42
N ILE A 85 -21.52 1.29 -14.39
CA ILE A 85 -20.71 0.29 -13.66
C ILE A 85 -20.30 -0.85 -14.58
N ASN A 86 -21.20 -1.37 -15.42
CA ASN A 86 -20.86 -2.47 -16.32
C ASN A 86 -19.79 -2.08 -17.35
N ARG A 87 -19.69 -0.80 -17.72
CA ARG A 87 -18.66 -0.28 -18.64
C ARG A 87 -17.35 0.09 -17.95
N HIS A 88 -17.40 0.56 -16.71
CA HIS A 88 -16.25 1.15 -16.00
C HIS A 88 -16.06 0.56 -14.59
N ARG A 89 -16.31 -0.75 -14.43
CA ARG A 89 -16.29 -1.43 -13.13
C ARG A 89 -14.97 -1.22 -12.40
N GLU A 90 -13.86 -1.47 -13.08
CA GLU A 90 -12.50 -1.36 -12.55
C GLU A 90 -12.23 0.05 -12.03
N PHE A 91 -12.62 1.07 -12.80
CA PHE A 91 -12.49 2.47 -12.39
C PHE A 91 -13.33 2.81 -11.15
N VAL A 92 -14.59 2.37 -11.11
CA VAL A 92 -15.48 2.63 -9.96
C VAL A 92 -15.00 1.91 -8.72
N ASP A 93 -14.68 0.62 -8.83
CA ASP A 93 -14.19 -0.21 -7.72
C ASP A 93 -12.85 0.29 -7.18
N TYR A 94 -11.94 0.69 -8.08
CA TYR A 94 -10.67 1.30 -7.72
C TYR A 94 -10.90 2.55 -6.88
N VAL A 95 -11.59 3.55 -7.44
CA VAL A 95 -11.85 4.83 -6.77
C VAL A 95 -12.56 4.63 -5.43
N ALA A 96 -13.52 3.71 -5.36
CA ALA A 96 -14.22 3.41 -4.12
C ALA A 96 -13.27 2.85 -3.05
N THR A 97 -12.37 1.94 -3.44
CA THR A 97 -11.41 1.27 -2.55
C THR A 97 -10.33 2.23 -2.06
N ILE A 98 -9.68 2.97 -2.97
CA ILE A 98 -8.61 3.92 -2.58
C ILE A 98 -9.13 5.21 -1.93
N SER A 99 -10.45 5.38 -1.82
CA SER A 99 -11.05 6.49 -1.06
C SER A 99 -11.49 6.07 0.34
N LEU A 100 -11.24 4.83 0.77
CA LEU A 100 -11.64 4.34 2.09
C LEU A 100 -10.86 5.03 3.20
N ASP A 101 -9.54 5.13 3.07
CA ASP A 101 -8.62 5.85 3.97
C ASP A 101 -8.91 7.35 4.12
N ARG A 102 -9.76 7.90 3.25
CA ARG A 102 -10.22 9.29 3.30
C ARG A 102 -11.54 9.47 4.05
N LYS A 103 -12.16 8.40 4.53
CA LYS A 103 -13.37 8.47 5.37
C LYS A 103 -12.96 8.61 6.83
N PRO A 104 -13.77 9.30 7.66
CA PRO A 104 -13.63 9.22 9.10
C PRO A 104 -13.64 7.76 9.57
N ASP A 105 -12.80 7.45 10.55
CA ASP A 105 -12.68 6.13 11.18
C ASP A 105 -12.27 4.99 10.24
N HIS A 106 -11.62 5.25 9.11
CA HIS A 106 -11.18 4.22 8.15
C HIS A 106 -9.70 4.42 7.74
N GLU A 107 -8.87 4.92 8.62
CA GLU A 107 -7.46 5.25 8.38
C GLU A 107 -6.66 4.05 7.86
N LEU A 108 -7.07 2.82 8.20
CA LEU A 108 -6.49 1.58 7.68
C LEU A 108 -6.83 1.27 6.21
N GLY A 109 -7.74 2.03 5.58
CA GLY A 109 -8.20 1.79 4.21
C GLY A 109 -9.04 0.53 4.03
N PHE A 110 -9.61 0.01 5.12
CA PHE A 110 -10.50 -1.15 5.11
C PHE A 110 -11.95 -0.78 4.83
N ASN A 111 -12.77 -1.79 4.50
CA ASN A 111 -14.20 -1.61 4.23
C ASN A 111 -15.07 -1.53 5.49
N VAL A 112 -14.47 -1.66 6.67
CA VAL A 112 -15.07 -1.46 8.00
C VAL A 112 -14.31 -0.36 8.74
N PRO A 113 -14.93 0.28 9.76
CA PRO A 113 -14.22 1.24 10.59
C PRO A 113 -13.04 0.61 11.36
N ASP A 114 -11.99 1.38 11.63
CA ASP A 114 -10.77 0.92 12.30
C ASP A 114 -11.07 0.33 13.69
N LYS A 115 -11.99 0.94 14.44
CA LYS A 115 -12.47 0.41 15.71
C LYS A 115 -13.04 -1.00 15.57
N GLN A 116 -13.88 -1.23 14.56
CA GLN A 116 -14.50 -2.53 14.32
C GLN A 116 -13.40 -3.55 13.98
N TYR A 117 -12.46 -3.19 13.10
CA TYR A 117 -11.32 -4.05 12.77
C TYR A 117 -10.53 -4.44 14.02
N PHE A 118 -10.17 -3.50 14.90
CA PHE A 118 -9.40 -3.81 16.10
C PHE A 118 -10.18 -4.63 17.14
N ASP A 119 -11.49 -4.40 17.27
CA ASP A 119 -12.34 -5.20 18.16
C ASP A 119 -12.43 -6.66 17.67
N GLU A 120 -12.62 -6.86 16.36
CA GLU A 120 -12.75 -8.19 15.73
C GLU A 120 -11.42 -8.95 15.66
N THR A 121 -10.30 -8.25 15.55
CA THR A 121 -8.97 -8.86 15.37
C THR A 121 -8.09 -8.84 16.62
N ARG A 122 -8.61 -8.36 17.75
CA ARG A 122 -7.86 -8.13 19.00
C ARG A 122 -6.95 -9.29 19.40
N SER A 123 -7.47 -10.51 19.43
CA SER A 123 -6.71 -11.71 19.84
C SER A 123 -5.61 -12.10 18.84
N PHE A 124 -5.75 -11.69 17.58
CA PHE A 124 -4.75 -11.95 16.55
C PHE A 124 -3.58 -10.99 16.69
N VAL A 125 -3.84 -9.71 16.97
CA VAL A 125 -2.81 -8.65 16.98
C VAL A 125 -2.34 -8.24 18.39
N GLU A 126 -2.81 -8.90 19.45
CA GLU A 126 -2.32 -8.66 20.81
C GLU A 126 -0.86 -9.09 20.99
N ILE A 127 -0.13 -8.30 21.78
CA ILE A 127 1.25 -8.58 22.17
C ILE A 127 1.22 -9.66 23.26
N PRO A 128 1.98 -10.76 23.14
CA PRO A 128 2.06 -11.76 24.20
C PRO A 128 2.53 -11.19 25.54
N ASP A 129 1.89 -11.59 26.64
CA ASP A 129 2.11 -11.02 27.98
C ASP A 129 3.59 -11.06 28.45
N TYR A 130 4.33 -12.10 28.08
CA TYR A 130 5.75 -12.20 28.44
C TYR A 130 6.61 -11.12 27.75
N LEU A 131 6.17 -10.55 26.62
CA LEU A 131 6.81 -9.40 25.97
C LEU A 131 6.33 -8.06 26.57
N LEU A 132 5.32 -8.07 27.43
CA LEU A 132 4.83 -6.90 28.17
C LEU A 132 5.44 -6.78 29.57
N GLN A 133 6.30 -7.72 29.97
CA GLN A 133 6.95 -7.68 31.28
C GLN A 133 7.82 -6.41 31.41
N PRO A 134 7.74 -5.67 32.54
CA PRO A 134 8.50 -4.43 32.72
C PRO A 134 10.02 -4.57 32.51
N ALA A 135 10.59 -5.71 32.94
CA ALA A 135 12.00 -6.00 32.76
C ALA A 135 12.37 -6.12 31.27
N PHE A 136 11.56 -6.84 30.49
CA PHE A 136 11.78 -6.99 29.05
C PHE A 136 11.64 -5.65 28.32
N LEU A 137 10.55 -4.91 28.58
CA LEU A 137 10.29 -3.61 27.97
C LEU A 137 11.41 -2.60 28.20
N LYS A 138 11.99 -2.59 29.40
CA LYS A 138 13.14 -1.74 29.73
C LYS A 138 14.37 -2.12 28.92
N LEU A 139 14.64 -3.42 28.76
CA LEU A 139 15.83 -3.92 28.06
C LEU A 139 15.72 -3.78 26.53
N VAL A 140 14.54 -3.99 25.96
CA VAL A 140 14.33 -3.88 24.50
C VAL A 140 14.26 -2.43 24.02
N SER A 141 14.18 -1.45 24.91
CA SER A 141 14.03 -0.04 24.50
C SER A 141 15.33 0.61 23.99
N ARG A 142 16.49 -0.02 24.19
CA ARG A 142 17.80 0.56 23.85
C ARG A 142 18.75 -0.47 23.27
N TRP A 143 19.62 -0.01 22.38
CA TRP A 143 20.66 -0.85 21.78
C TRP A 143 21.59 -1.47 22.84
N GLU A 144 22.02 -0.69 23.83
CA GLU A 144 22.99 -1.11 24.85
C GLU A 144 22.47 -2.24 25.76
N THR A 145 21.16 -2.44 25.81
CA THR A 145 20.52 -3.48 26.62
C THR A 145 19.89 -4.59 25.78
N LEU A 146 20.02 -4.53 24.46
CA LEU A 146 19.35 -5.44 23.54
C LEU A 146 19.80 -6.91 23.71
N ASP A 147 21.08 -7.15 23.94
CA ASP A 147 21.58 -8.51 24.19
C ASP A 147 21.00 -9.14 25.46
N LYS A 148 20.72 -8.32 26.48
CA LYS A 148 20.03 -8.78 27.70
C LYS A 148 18.57 -9.10 27.43
N ALA A 149 17.88 -8.30 26.60
CA ALA A 149 16.52 -8.63 26.16
C ALA A 149 16.50 -9.97 25.40
N LYS A 150 17.44 -10.18 24.47
CA LYS A 150 17.60 -11.46 23.74
C LYS A 150 17.94 -12.62 24.67
N ALA A 151 18.74 -12.41 25.72
CA ALA A 151 19.02 -13.44 26.72
C ALA A 151 17.76 -13.88 27.47
N LEU A 152 16.85 -12.96 27.82
CA LEU A 152 15.55 -13.32 28.41
C LEU A 152 14.70 -14.17 27.45
N LEU A 153 14.71 -13.86 26.15
CA LEU A 153 14.02 -14.67 25.15
C LEU A 153 14.63 -16.08 25.01
N ARG A 154 15.97 -16.21 25.08
CA ARG A 154 16.64 -17.53 25.10
C ARG A 154 16.25 -18.33 26.34
N GLN A 155 16.21 -17.70 27.51
CA GLN A 155 15.77 -18.33 28.75
C GLN A 155 14.30 -18.75 28.67
N LEU A 156 13.44 -17.94 28.06
CA LEU A 156 12.05 -18.32 27.82
C LEU A 156 11.99 -19.56 26.90
N ASN A 157 12.74 -19.57 25.80
CA ASN A 157 12.80 -20.71 24.88
C ASN A 157 13.32 -22.00 25.54
N SER A 158 14.20 -21.94 26.53
CA SER A 158 14.72 -23.14 27.20
C SER A 158 13.66 -23.91 28.00
N THR A 159 12.49 -23.30 28.23
CA THR A 159 11.36 -23.91 28.95
C THR A 159 10.19 -24.26 28.02
N ARG A 160 10.26 -23.91 26.73
CA ARG A 160 9.21 -24.15 25.74
C ARG A 160 9.47 -25.43 24.96
N ALA A 161 8.41 -26.07 24.49
CA ALA A 161 8.51 -27.14 23.52
C ALA A 161 9.11 -26.62 22.20
N ALA A 162 9.79 -27.49 21.44
CA ALA A 162 10.54 -27.09 20.24
C ALA A 162 9.67 -26.38 19.18
N ASN A 163 8.43 -26.81 19.00
CA ASN A 163 7.45 -26.21 18.09
C ASN A 163 6.91 -24.85 18.57
N ASP A 164 7.08 -24.53 19.86
CA ASP A 164 6.59 -23.31 20.50
C ASP A 164 7.73 -22.30 20.73
N GLN A 165 8.97 -22.62 20.35
CA GLN A 165 10.12 -21.75 20.54
C GLN A 165 10.03 -20.50 19.64
N LEU A 166 10.36 -19.36 20.23
CA LEU A 166 10.44 -18.08 19.56
C LEU A 166 11.64 -18.04 18.62
N VAL A 167 11.50 -17.43 17.45
CA VAL A 167 12.64 -17.10 16.58
C VAL A 167 12.82 -15.59 16.61
N PHE A 168 14.02 -15.09 16.93
CA PHE A 168 14.25 -13.67 17.06
C PHE A 168 15.66 -13.27 16.64
N PHE A 169 15.77 -12.07 16.09
CA PHE A 169 17.04 -11.46 15.72
C PHE A 169 16.91 -9.94 15.69
N SER A 170 18.05 -9.27 15.84
CA SER A 170 18.15 -7.82 15.72
C SER A 170 18.74 -7.44 14.37
N PHE A 171 18.21 -6.38 13.76
CA PHE A 171 18.68 -5.91 12.45
C PHE A 171 18.44 -4.41 12.27
N SER A 172 19.08 -3.83 11.26
CA SER A 172 18.70 -2.51 10.75
C SER A 172 17.88 -2.66 9.48
N SER A 173 16.71 -2.04 9.45
CA SER A 173 15.95 -1.81 8.22
C SER A 173 16.83 -1.05 7.22
N ARG A 174 16.75 -1.43 5.94
CA ARG A 174 17.49 -0.74 4.87
C ARG A 174 16.78 0.52 4.39
N HIS A 175 15.48 0.60 4.59
CA HIS A 175 14.61 1.41 3.74
C HIS A 175 13.70 2.31 4.55
N LEU A 176 13.10 1.79 5.62
CA LEU A 176 12.12 2.54 6.40
C LEU A 176 12.57 2.70 7.85
N GLY A 177 12.46 3.93 8.32
CA GLY A 177 12.46 4.26 9.74
C GLY A 177 11.25 3.67 10.46
N THR A 178 11.09 4.01 11.74
CA THR A 178 9.87 3.65 12.48
C THR A 178 8.80 4.70 12.23
N PRO A 179 7.50 4.37 12.29
CA PRO A 179 6.41 5.35 12.19
C PRO A 179 6.54 6.58 13.11
N ASP A 180 7.24 6.46 14.25
CA ASP A 180 7.47 7.58 15.17
C ASP A 180 8.84 8.26 15.04
N ASN A 181 9.72 7.73 14.19
CA ASN A 181 11.08 8.24 13.99
C ASN A 181 11.68 7.69 12.68
N ASP A 182 11.68 8.52 11.64
CA ASP A 182 12.20 8.17 10.31
C ASP A 182 13.71 7.87 10.30
N ASP A 183 14.44 8.32 11.31
CA ASP A 183 15.88 8.06 11.47
C ASP A 183 16.18 6.79 12.26
N SER A 184 15.17 6.14 12.86
CA SER A 184 15.36 4.92 13.64
C SER A 184 15.20 3.69 12.76
N TYR A 185 16.30 3.05 12.40
CA TYR A 185 16.30 1.86 11.51
C TYR A 185 16.41 0.53 12.26
N ARG A 186 16.85 0.55 13.52
CA ARG A 186 17.08 -0.69 14.28
C ARG A 186 15.80 -1.33 14.78
N ARG A 187 15.72 -2.65 14.67
CA ARG A 187 14.58 -3.47 15.05
C ARG A 187 15.04 -4.69 15.84
N LEU A 188 14.21 -5.14 16.78
CA LEU A 188 14.18 -6.53 17.24
C LEU A 188 12.91 -7.16 16.70
N LEU A 189 13.05 -8.17 15.84
CA LEU A 189 11.92 -8.99 15.40
C LEU A 189 11.83 -10.24 16.26
N ILE A 190 10.63 -10.56 16.71
CA ILE A 190 10.31 -11.77 17.47
C ILE A 190 9.14 -12.45 16.77
N VAL A 191 9.39 -13.62 16.19
CA VAL A 191 8.38 -14.49 15.61
C VAL A 191 7.92 -15.47 16.68
N VAL A 192 6.63 -15.38 16.99
CA VAL A 192 5.90 -16.23 17.93
C VAL A 192 5.14 -17.26 17.10
N PRO A 193 5.49 -18.55 17.20
CA PRO A 193 4.73 -19.60 16.52
C PRO A 193 3.27 -19.62 16.97
N GLY A 194 2.37 -19.70 16.02
CA GLY A 194 0.96 -19.98 16.20
C GLY A 194 0.64 -21.46 16.04
N ASN A 195 -0.66 -21.74 16.00
CA ASN A 195 -1.21 -23.08 15.81
C ASN A 195 -2.49 -22.96 14.97
N SER A 196 -2.38 -23.21 13.66
CA SER A 196 -3.51 -23.11 12.74
C SER A 196 -4.63 -24.09 13.06
N ALA A 197 -4.33 -25.25 13.64
CA ALA A 197 -5.35 -26.21 14.08
C ALA A 197 -6.23 -25.67 15.23
N LEU A 198 -5.72 -24.70 15.98
CA LEU A 198 -6.44 -24.00 17.04
C LEU A 198 -6.85 -22.57 16.65
N SER A 199 -6.71 -22.19 15.37
CA SER A 199 -6.93 -20.81 14.92
C SER A 199 -6.12 -19.78 15.72
N ILE A 200 -4.88 -20.12 16.06
CA ILE A 200 -3.91 -19.21 16.68
C ILE A 200 -2.93 -18.80 15.57
N PRO A 201 -2.84 -17.51 15.22
CA PRO A 201 -1.97 -17.08 14.14
C PRO A 201 -0.50 -17.08 14.58
N ASP A 202 0.41 -17.20 13.62
CA ASP A 202 1.79 -16.78 13.84
C ASP A 202 1.81 -15.28 14.09
N LYS A 203 2.55 -14.81 15.10
CA LYS A 203 2.66 -13.37 15.41
C LYS A 203 4.09 -12.88 15.24
N TRP A 204 4.22 -11.73 14.63
CA TRP A 204 5.49 -11.06 14.41
C TRP A 204 5.47 -9.78 15.21
N VAL A 205 6.24 -9.77 16.28
CA VAL A 205 6.31 -8.65 17.20
C VAL A 205 7.63 -7.93 16.93
N GLN A 206 7.53 -6.74 16.34
CA GLN A 206 8.68 -5.94 15.95
C GLN A 206 8.81 -4.71 16.85
N PHE A 207 9.87 -4.66 17.66
CA PHE A 207 10.20 -3.49 18.47
C PHE A 207 11.13 -2.55 17.69
N GLY A 208 10.78 -1.28 17.59
CA GLY A 208 11.73 -0.23 17.25
C GLY A 208 12.79 -0.07 18.34
N ILE A 209 14.06 0.04 17.97
CA ILE A 209 15.16 0.19 18.93
C ILE A 209 15.82 1.55 18.71
N SER A 210 15.97 2.33 19.77
CA SER A 210 16.72 3.58 19.69
C SER A 210 18.16 3.34 19.29
N ASP A 211 18.61 4.10 18.29
CA ASP A 211 19.99 4.07 17.84
C ASP A 211 20.95 4.56 18.94
N PRO A 212 22.20 4.05 18.97
CA PRO A 212 23.19 4.46 19.95
C PRO A 212 23.37 5.98 19.99
N GLY A 213 23.36 6.55 21.21
CA GLY A 213 23.54 7.98 21.41
C GLY A 213 22.32 8.86 21.11
N GLN A 214 21.22 8.30 20.59
CA GLN A 214 19.99 9.06 20.38
C GLN A 214 19.33 9.42 21.71
N LYS A 215 18.88 10.69 21.82
CA LYS A 215 18.18 11.19 23.01
C LYS A 215 16.70 10.83 23.01
N VAL A 216 16.09 10.78 21.83
CA VAL A 216 14.66 10.46 21.65
C VAL A 216 14.51 8.94 21.62
N LEU A 217 13.65 8.43 22.50
CA LEU A 217 13.35 7.01 22.55
C LEU A 217 12.36 6.64 21.47
N THR A 218 12.66 5.58 20.72
CA THR A 218 11.77 4.99 19.74
C THR A 218 10.59 4.36 20.48
N ARG A 219 9.38 4.70 20.09
CA ARG A 219 8.12 4.27 20.72
C ARG A 219 7.51 3.09 19.98
N ASN A 220 7.67 3.02 18.66
CA ASN A 220 6.96 2.05 17.82
C ASN A 220 7.22 0.59 18.22
N LEU A 221 6.13 -0.16 18.16
CA LEU A 221 6.04 -1.60 18.30
C LEU A 221 4.93 -2.06 17.35
N SER A 222 5.24 -2.89 16.38
CA SER A 222 4.25 -3.39 15.42
C SER A 222 3.99 -4.87 15.68
N VAL A 223 2.73 -5.28 15.64
CA VAL A 223 2.34 -6.70 15.59
C VAL A 223 1.73 -6.96 14.23
N VAL A 224 2.29 -7.90 13.48
CA VAL A 224 1.70 -8.45 12.25
C VAL A 224 1.49 -9.94 12.45
N SER A 225 0.35 -10.46 12.02
CA SER A 225 -0.02 -11.86 12.25
C SER A 225 -0.42 -12.53 10.95
N ALA A 226 -0.09 -13.81 10.81
CA ALA A 226 -0.48 -14.64 9.69
C ALA A 226 -1.35 -15.81 10.17
N MET A 227 -2.59 -15.88 9.65
CA MET A 227 -3.47 -17.02 9.81
C MET A 227 -3.51 -17.82 8.51
N THR A 228 -2.85 -18.98 8.47
CA THR A 228 -2.84 -19.82 7.28
C THR A 228 -4.17 -20.55 7.10
N ASN A 229 -4.65 -20.57 5.86
CA ASN A 229 -5.89 -21.21 5.45
C ASN A 229 -5.59 -22.52 4.71
N ALA A 230 -6.51 -23.50 4.81
CA ALA A 230 -6.37 -24.80 4.16
C ALA A 230 -6.28 -24.72 2.62
N ASN A 231 -6.71 -23.62 2.01
CA ASN A 231 -6.68 -23.38 0.57
C ASN A 231 -5.34 -22.80 0.05
N GLY A 232 -4.29 -22.80 0.87
CA GLY A 232 -2.98 -22.27 0.49
C GLY A 232 -2.91 -20.74 0.46
N THR A 233 -3.82 -20.07 1.16
CA THR A 233 -3.77 -18.61 1.38
C THR A 233 -3.54 -18.31 2.86
N PHE A 234 -3.26 -17.05 3.21
CA PHE A 234 -3.25 -16.63 4.60
C PHE A 234 -3.89 -15.25 4.76
N ASP A 235 -4.51 -15.02 5.90
CA ASP A 235 -5.03 -13.73 6.30
C ASP A 235 -4.01 -13.00 7.18
N ALA A 236 -3.66 -11.79 6.76
CA ALA A 236 -2.78 -10.89 7.47
C ALA A 236 -3.59 -9.93 8.36
N TYR A 237 -3.19 -9.84 9.62
CA TYR A 237 -3.73 -8.85 10.57
C TYR A 237 -2.60 -8.03 11.16
N PHE A 238 -2.81 -6.75 11.42
CA PHE A 238 -1.76 -5.90 11.96
C PHE A 238 -2.30 -4.86 12.93
N LYS A 239 -1.42 -4.42 13.83
CA LYS A 239 -1.66 -3.28 14.71
C LYS A 239 -0.35 -2.63 15.13
N ASP A 240 -0.32 -1.32 15.07
CA ASP A 240 0.76 -0.52 15.63
C ASP A 240 0.47 -0.09 17.06
N TYR A 241 1.51 -0.16 17.87
CA TYR A 241 1.51 0.20 19.28
C TYR A 241 2.61 1.19 19.56
N PHE A 242 2.38 2.05 20.56
CA PHE A 242 3.40 2.92 21.12
C PHE A 242 3.71 2.58 22.56
N ARG A 243 5.01 2.54 22.85
CA ARG A 243 5.55 2.62 24.20
C ARG A 243 5.43 4.05 24.71
N THR A 244 4.90 4.19 25.93
CA THR A 244 4.86 5.43 26.68
C THR A 244 5.85 5.34 27.83
N TYR A 245 6.89 6.16 27.78
CA TYR A 245 7.94 6.22 28.80
C TYR A 245 7.53 7.17 29.93
N ARG A 246 7.30 6.64 31.13
CA ARG A 246 6.89 7.41 32.30
C ARG A 246 8.10 7.94 33.07
N ARG A 247 7.92 9.03 33.82
CA ARG A 247 8.97 9.64 34.65
C ARG A 247 9.56 8.69 35.71
N ASN A 248 8.77 7.75 36.20
CA ASN A 248 9.22 6.72 37.15
C ASN A 248 9.98 5.55 36.49
N GLY A 249 10.27 5.64 35.18
CA GLY A 249 10.96 4.60 34.42
C GLY A 249 10.08 3.43 33.99
N SER A 250 8.79 3.41 34.35
CA SER A 250 7.85 2.42 33.83
C SER A 250 7.51 2.68 32.36
N ILE A 251 7.22 1.62 31.63
CA ILE A 251 6.85 1.66 30.22
C ILE A 251 5.47 1.02 30.11
N THR A 252 4.52 1.76 29.53
CA THR A 252 3.18 1.23 29.21
C THR A 252 3.01 1.16 27.70
N ILE A 253 2.29 0.17 27.20
CA ILE A 253 2.00 0.02 25.76
C ILE A 253 0.51 0.21 25.54
N LYS A 254 0.16 0.97 24.50
CA LYS A 254 -1.18 1.10 23.94
C LYS A 254 -1.11 1.13 22.42
N GLY A 255 -2.18 0.74 21.75
CA GLY A 255 -2.27 0.90 20.30
C GLY A 255 -2.26 2.38 19.93
N ARG A 256 -1.75 2.69 18.74
CA ARG A 256 -1.60 4.06 18.25
C ARG A 256 -2.96 4.75 18.08
N TRP A 257 -3.93 4.02 17.51
CA TRP A 257 -5.34 4.40 17.48
C TRP A 257 -5.92 4.80 18.85
N GLU A 258 -5.74 3.96 19.89
CA GLU A 258 -6.25 4.25 21.24
C GLU A 258 -5.58 5.44 21.92
N LEU A 259 -4.45 5.92 21.39
CA LEU A 259 -3.75 7.11 21.85
C LEU A 259 -4.19 8.38 21.10
N GLY A 260 -5.04 8.26 20.07
CA GLY A 260 -5.44 9.39 19.22
C GLY A 260 -4.33 9.84 18.26
N GLU A 261 -3.36 8.97 17.99
CA GLU A 261 -2.22 9.24 17.10
C GLU A 261 -2.51 8.76 15.65
N GLY A 262 -3.74 8.30 15.40
CA GLY A 262 -4.22 7.69 14.15
C GLY A 262 -3.62 6.32 13.86
N ASP A 263 -3.92 5.75 12.70
CA ASP A 263 -3.19 4.61 12.15
C ASP A 263 -2.66 4.90 10.73
N ASP A 264 -1.70 4.10 10.28
CA ASP A 264 -1.24 4.13 8.90
C ASP A 264 -1.86 2.97 8.11
N ASN A 265 -2.24 3.23 6.86
CA ASN A 265 -2.72 2.22 5.95
C ASN A 265 -1.55 1.32 5.47
N CYS A 266 -1.10 0.39 6.32
CA CYS A 266 0.00 -0.52 5.98
C CYS A 266 -0.32 -1.35 4.72
N ALA A 267 -1.60 -1.65 4.48
CA ALA A 267 -2.05 -2.44 3.33
C ALA A 267 -1.92 -1.67 1.99
N GLN A 268 -1.78 -0.35 2.03
CA GLN A 268 -1.49 0.47 0.86
C GLN A 268 -0.15 0.05 0.24
N CYS A 269 0.91 -0.03 1.05
CA CYS A 269 2.26 -0.34 0.58
C CYS A 269 2.60 -1.83 0.72
N HIS A 270 2.10 -2.51 1.75
CA HIS A 270 2.39 -3.91 2.04
C HIS A 270 1.24 -4.84 1.63
N LYS A 271 0.91 -4.89 0.33
CA LYS A 271 -0.19 -5.75 -0.17
C LYS A 271 0.04 -7.24 0.08
N SER A 272 1.27 -7.63 0.35
CA SER A 272 1.61 -9.00 0.73
C SER A 272 1.27 -9.31 2.19
N GLY A 273 0.90 -8.31 2.99
CA GLY A 273 0.82 -8.37 4.46
C GLY A 273 2.20 -8.56 5.09
N ILE A 274 2.80 -9.71 4.83
CA ILE A 274 4.03 -10.23 5.40
C ILE A 274 5.05 -10.44 4.27
N LEU A 275 6.25 -9.86 4.42
CA LEU A 275 7.32 -9.92 3.44
C LEU A 275 8.60 -10.52 4.04
N PRO A 276 9.44 -11.21 3.24
CA PRO A 276 10.80 -11.56 3.65
C PRO A 276 11.59 -10.35 4.14
N ILE A 277 12.37 -10.54 5.19
CA ILE A 277 13.23 -9.52 5.77
C ILE A 277 14.56 -9.53 5.03
N PHE A 278 14.95 -8.35 4.54
CA PHE A 278 16.25 -8.10 3.93
C PHE A 278 16.99 -7.03 4.75
N PRO A 279 17.71 -7.44 5.81
CA PRO A 279 18.47 -6.53 6.66
C PRO A 279 19.48 -5.70 5.90
N ALA A 280 19.86 -4.55 6.44
CA ALA A 280 21.03 -3.83 5.96
C ALA A 280 22.27 -4.71 6.09
N ALA A 281 23.12 -4.69 5.07
CA ALA A 281 24.31 -5.53 5.00
C ALA A 281 25.17 -5.34 6.26
N GLY A 282 25.51 -6.44 6.93
CA GLY A 282 26.28 -6.43 8.18
C GLY A 282 25.53 -5.98 9.44
N SER A 283 24.22 -5.71 9.36
CA SER A 283 23.44 -5.28 10.54
C SER A 283 22.98 -6.44 11.44
N VAL A 284 22.99 -7.67 10.94
CA VAL A 284 22.66 -8.89 11.69
C VAL A 284 23.95 -9.54 12.15
N SER A 285 24.02 -9.98 13.41
CA SER A 285 25.19 -10.70 13.91
C SER A 285 25.33 -12.07 13.24
N PRO A 286 26.55 -12.61 13.04
CA PRO A 286 26.74 -13.92 12.41
C PRO A 286 25.93 -15.06 13.05
N THR A 287 25.75 -15.02 14.37
CA THR A 287 24.98 -16.00 15.15
C THR A 287 23.46 -15.89 14.97
N GLU A 288 22.97 -14.84 14.30
CA GLU A 288 21.55 -14.58 14.06
C GLU A 288 21.15 -14.78 12.59
N LEU A 289 22.11 -15.03 11.69
CA LEU A 289 21.84 -15.23 10.26
C LEU A 289 20.92 -16.43 10.00
N GLU A 290 21.11 -17.53 10.74
CA GLU A 290 20.23 -18.69 10.63
C GLU A 290 18.78 -18.37 11.03
N ALA A 291 18.60 -17.51 12.05
CA ALA A 291 17.27 -17.06 12.46
C ALA A 291 16.58 -16.25 11.34
N VAL A 292 17.32 -15.42 10.60
CA VAL A 292 16.80 -14.70 9.43
C VAL A 292 16.32 -15.66 8.36
N GLU A 293 17.12 -16.70 8.04
CA GLU A 293 16.76 -17.69 7.02
C GLU A 293 15.54 -18.53 7.43
N ILE A 294 15.46 -18.97 8.69
CA ILE A 294 14.30 -19.69 9.24
C ILE A 294 13.03 -18.83 9.11
N VAL A 295 13.13 -17.56 9.49
CA VAL A 295 12.02 -16.60 9.43
C VAL A 295 11.60 -16.37 7.97
N ASN A 296 12.53 -16.09 7.07
CA ASN A 296 12.23 -15.92 5.65
C ASN A 296 11.65 -17.18 4.99
N ALA A 297 12.12 -18.37 5.38
CA ALA A 297 11.56 -19.64 4.91
C ALA A 297 10.12 -19.84 5.38
N ARG A 298 9.82 -19.49 6.63
CA ARG A 298 8.46 -19.52 7.18
C ARG A 298 7.53 -18.57 6.43
N PHE A 299 8.00 -17.39 6.04
CA PHE A 299 7.14 -16.42 5.36
C PHE A 299 6.76 -16.88 3.96
N ARG A 300 7.71 -17.50 3.26
CA ARG A 300 7.47 -18.12 1.95
C ARG A 300 6.49 -19.28 2.01
N SER A 301 6.24 -19.89 3.18
CA SER A 301 5.34 -21.03 3.32
C SER A 301 3.89 -20.67 3.64
N TYR A 302 3.57 -19.41 3.95
CA TYR A 302 2.19 -19.01 4.26
C TYR A 302 1.22 -19.02 3.07
N GLY A 303 1.76 -19.07 1.85
CA GLY A 303 0.96 -19.05 0.64
C GLY A 303 0.48 -17.65 0.26
N SER A 304 -0.67 -17.56 -0.39
CA SER A 304 -1.15 -16.32 -1.00
C SER A 304 -1.74 -15.34 0.04
N PRO A 305 -1.32 -14.07 0.06
CA PRO A 305 -1.76 -13.10 1.07
C PRO A 305 -3.18 -12.60 0.83
N ARG A 306 -3.88 -12.34 1.93
CA ARG A 306 -5.19 -11.70 2.02
C ARG A 306 -5.24 -10.82 3.26
N PHE A 307 -6.22 -9.91 3.31
CA PHE A 307 -6.53 -9.12 4.50
C PHE A 307 -7.93 -9.50 5.02
N GLY A 308 -8.23 -10.80 5.11
CA GLY A 308 -9.55 -11.30 5.46
C GLY A 308 -10.62 -10.75 4.52
N SER A 309 -11.76 -10.38 5.09
CA SER A 309 -12.85 -9.67 4.41
C SER A 309 -12.68 -8.14 4.39
N TYR A 310 -11.61 -7.60 4.98
CA TYR A 310 -11.45 -6.17 5.23
C TYR A 310 -10.95 -5.39 4.00
N LEU A 311 -10.17 -6.04 3.13
CA LEU A 311 -9.66 -5.45 1.89
C LEU A 311 -9.57 -6.48 0.77
N ASP A 312 -10.23 -6.17 -0.35
CA ASP A 312 -10.03 -6.88 -1.60
C ASP A 312 -8.93 -6.21 -2.41
N GLN A 313 -7.71 -6.73 -2.30
CA GLN A 313 -6.54 -6.19 -2.98
C GLN A 313 -6.68 -6.19 -4.51
N LYS A 314 -7.56 -7.01 -5.09
CA LYS A 314 -7.80 -7.03 -6.55
C LYS A 314 -8.37 -5.71 -7.05
N LYS A 315 -9.01 -4.93 -6.16
CA LYS A 315 -9.55 -3.61 -6.46
C LYS A 315 -8.49 -2.51 -6.46
N LEU A 316 -7.26 -2.80 -6.05
CA LEU A 316 -6.11 -1.86 -6.11
C LEU A 316 -5.38 -1.90 -7.46
N GLY A 317 -5.86 -2.71 -8.41
CA GLY A 317 -5.35 -2.75 -9.78
C GLY A 317 -4.36 -3.89 -10.05
N PRO A 318 -3.88 -3.99 -11.29
CA PRO A 318 -2.89 -4.99 -11.70
C PRO A 318 -1.50 -4.67 -11.16
N GLY A 319 -0.68 -5.71 -10.96
CA GLY A 319 0.73 -5.57 -10.61
C GLY A 319 1.60 -5.00 -11.74
N LEU A 320 2.79 -4.51 -11.38
CA LEU A 320 3.90 -4.25 -12.30
C LEU A 320 4.21 -5.49 -13.14
N SER A 321 4.70 -5.28 -14.37
CA SER A 321 5.12 -6.37 -15.27
C SER A 321 4.01 -7.36 -15.66
N THR A 322 2.77 -6.92 -15.66
CA THR A 322 1.66 -7.70 -16.21
C THR A 322 1.50 -7.48 -17.72
N ALA A 323 2.19 -6.50 -18.30
CA ALA A 323 2.27 -6.32 -19.74
C ALA A 323 3.13 -7.40 -20.42
N GLY A 324 2.75 -7.79 -21.64
CA GLY A 324 3.44 -8.82 -22.41
C GLY A 324 4.66 -8.28 -23.16
N SER A 325 5.45 -9.19 -23.76
CA SER A 325 6.62 -8.83 -24.56
C SER A 325 6.28 -7.93 -25.75
N GLU A 326 5.11 -8.11 -26.37
CA GLU A 326 4.63 -7.26 -27.48
C GLU A 326 4.40 -5.82 -27.02
N ASP A 327 3.71 -5.63 -25.88
CA ASP A 327 3.47 -4.30 -25.30
C ASP A 327 4.78 -3.56 -25.02
N ARG A 328 5.77 -4.28 -24.49
CA ARG A 328 7.09 -3.74 -24.18
C ARG A 328 7.86 -3.36 -25.41
N ASN A 329 7.84 -4.19 -26.45
CA ASN A 329 8.49 -3.87 -27.71
C ASN A 329 7.84 -2.68 -28.39
N HIS A 330 6.51 -2.53 -28.28
CA HIS A 330 5.83 -1.34 -28.77
C HIS A 330 6.25 -0.09 -27.98
N ARG A 331 6.35 -0.18 -26.65
CA ARG A 331 6.66 0.94 -25.78
C ARG A 331 8.13 1.37 -25.81
N PHE A 332 9.04 0.41 -25.79
CA PHE A 332 10.48 0.65 -25.58
C PHE A 332 11.33 0.36 -26.83
N GLY A 333 10.70 -0.05 -27.93
CA GLY A 333 11.35 -0.36 -29.20
C GLY A 333 11.52 -1.86 -29.45
N LYS A 334 11.62 -2.24 -30.72
CA LYS A 334 11.61 -3.64 -31.19
C LYS A 334 12.74 -4.51 -30.61
N ASP A 335 13.88 -3.89 -30.26
CA ASP A 335 15.05 -4.58 -29.74
C ASP A 335 15.05 -4.66 -28.20
N PHE A 336 14.07 -4.05 -27.53
CA PHE A 336 14.04 -4.01 -26.06
C PHE A 336 14.02 -5.41 -25.46
N ALA A 337 13.25 -6.34 -26.02
CA ALA A 337 13.19 -7.74 -25.57
C ALA A 337 14.56 -8.45 -25.51
N ALA A 338 15.55 -8.00 -26.28
CA ALA A 338 16.89 -8.59 -26.28
C ALA A 338 17.79 -8.09 -25.12
N THR A 339 17.39 -7.02 -24.43
CA THR A 339 18.15 -6.40 -23.34
C THR A 339 18.12 -7.22 -22.06
N ASN A 340 19.12 -7.02 -21.18
CA ASN A 340 19.10 -7.59 -19.83
C ASN A 340 17.92 -7.06 -19.01
N VAL A 341 17.59 -5.78 -19.18
CA VAL A 341 16.49 -5.12 -18.47
C VAL A 341 15.15 -5.77 -18.81
N ALA A 342 14.85 -6.00 -20.09
CA ALA A 342 13.61 -6.66 -20.49
C ALA A 342 13.49 -8.09 -19.93
N ARG A 343 14.59 -8.86 -19.90
CA ARG A 343 14.63 -10.19 -19.26
C ARG A 343 14.40 -10.12 -17.75
N ALA A 344 14.79 -9.02 -17.11
CA ALA A 344 14.59 -8.78 -15.68
C ALA A 344 13.20 -8.22 -15.34
N MET A 345 12.44 -7.69 -16.30
CA MET A 345 11.04 -7.28 -16.12
C MET A 345 10.11 -8.50 -16.04
N THR A 346 10.30 -9.35 -15.03
CA THR A 346 9.52 -10.57 -14.79
C THR A 346 8.88 -10.53 -13.40
N CYS A 347 8.45 -9.36 -12.94
CA CYS A 347 7.97 -9.14 -11.57
C CYS A 347 6.83 -10.09 -11.21
N GLN A 348 5.96 -10.45 -12.16
CA GLN A 348 4.86 -11.40 -11.97
C GLN A 348 5.31 -12.80 -11.54
N SER A 349 6.56 -13.19 -11.80
CA SER A 349 7.11 -14.47 -11.31
C SER A 349 7.12 -14.56 -9.78
N CYS A 350 7.24 -13.41 -9.10
CA CYS A 350 7.23 -13.29 -7.63
C CYS A 350 5.97 -12.57 -7.12
N HIS A 351 5.60 -11.46 -7.76
CA HIS A 351 4.51 -10.55 -7.38
C HIS A 351 3.21 -10.84 -8.13
N ASN A 352 2.70 -12.05 -7.95
CA ASN A 352 1.36 -12.43 -8.39
C ASN A 352 0.46 -12.75 -7.20
N ARG A 353 -0.84 -12.87 -7.47
CA ARG A 353 -1.87 -13.14 -6.45
C ARG A 353 -1.63 -14.43 -5.67
N GLN A 354 -0.95 -15.41 -6.25
CA GLN A 354 -0.72 -16.69 -5.62
C GLN A 354 0.55 -16.71 -4.75
N ARG A 355 1.42 -15.70 -4.89
CA ARG A 355 2.73 -15.61 -4.22
C ARG A 355 2.80 -14.35 -3.36
N LEU A 356 3.67 -13.39 -3.68
CA LEU A 356 3.90 -12.20 -2.85
C LEU A 356 2.82 -11.11 -3.04
N GLY A 357 1.70 -11.37 -3.71
CA GLY A 357 0.71 -10.34 -4.01
C GLY A 357 1.17 -9.38 -5.10
N SER A 358 0.25 -8.52 -5.55
CA SER A 358 0.53 -7.57 -6.64
C SER A 358 1.29 -6.34 -6.13
N LEU A 359 2.38 -6.02 -6.82
CA LEU A 359 3.10 -4.76 -6.63
C LEU A 359 2.47 -3.70 -7.55
N ASN A 360 1.60 -2.84 -7.02
CA ASN A 360 0.78 -1.90 -7.79
C ASN A 360 0.54 -0.60 -7.01
N TRP A 361 0.02 0.44 -7.66
CA TRP A 361 -0.29 1.71 -7.00
C TRP A 361 -1.57 1.62 -6.13
N PRO A 362 -1.61 2.22 -4.92
CA PRO A 362 -0.53 3.00 -4.31
C PRO A 362 0.60 2.13 -3.77
N MET A 363 1.84 2.57 -3.90
CA MET A 363 3.03 1.84 -3.46
C MET A 363 4.09 2.83 -3.02
N ASP A 364 4.95 2.39 -2.11
CA ASP A 364 6.03 3.19 -1.56
C ASP A 364 7.21 3.22 -2.56
N PRO A 365 7.63 4.42 -3.03
CA PRO A 365 8.72 4.56 -3.98
C PRO A 365 10.08 4.21 -3.38
N LEU A 366 10.29 4.45 -2.08
CA LEU A 366 11.51 4.13 -1.38
C LEU A 366 11.66 2.62 -1.20
N ILE A 367 10.57 1.89 -0.97
CA ILE A 367 10.61 0.43 -0.96
C ILE A 367 10.98 -0.09 -2.35
N LEU A 368 10.25 0.30 -3.41
CA LEU A 368 10.48 -0.28 -4.73
C LEU A 368 11.87 0.04 -5.28
N SER A 369 12.25 1.33 -5.28
CA SER A 369 13.57 1.76 -5.78
C SER A 369 14.70 1.06 -5.05
N SER A 370 14.62 0.94 -3.73
CA SER A 370 15.71 0.38 -2.93
C SER A 370 15.94 -1.11 -3.17
N PHE A 371 14.88 -1.90 -3.38
CA PHE A 371 15.01 -3.31 -3.76
C PHE A 371 15.54 -3.50 -5.19
N VAL A 372 15.04 -2.72 -6.14
CA VAL A 372 15.45 -2.82 -7.55
C VAL A 372 16.87 -2.29 -7.75
N GLU A 373 17.16 -1.06 -7.32
CA GLU A 373 18.48 -0.42 -7.45
C GLU A 373 19.54 -1.05 -6.52
N GLY A 374 19.09 -1.64 -5.41
CA GLY A 374 19.92 -2.44 -4.51
C GLY A 374 20.35 -3.79 -5.08
N GLY A 375 19.69 -4.29 -6.14
CA GLY A 375 20.02 -5.56 -6.79
C GLY A 375 19.37 -6.79 -6.16
N GLU A 376 18.35 -6.60 -5.34
CA GLU A 376 17.59 -7.69 -4.71
C GLU A 376 16.35 -8.08 -5.54
N MET A 377 15.91 -7.19 -6.44
CA MET A 377 14.81 -7.42 -7.37
C MET A 377 15.21 -7.17 -8.83
N PRO A 378 14.89 -8.12 -9.74
CA PRO A 378 14.26 -9.43 -9.48
C PRO A 378 15.26 -10.43 -8.89
N PHE A 379 14.76 -11.30 -8.01
CA PHE A 379 15.59 -12.29 -7.32
C PHE A 379 16.28 -13.25 -8.30
N GLY A 380 17.57 -13.51 -8.08
CA GLY A 380 18.36 -14.44 -8.90
C GLY A 380 18.88 -13.88 -10.23
N ILE A 381 18.64 -12.59 -10.52
CA ILE A 381 19.19 -11.92 -11.71
C ILE A 381 20.19 -10.85 -11.27
N THR A 382 21.43 -10.98 -11.73
CA THR A 382 22.48 -9.98 -11.47
C THR A 382 22.49 -8.94 -12.58
N LEU A 383 22.14 -7.69 -12.23
CA LEU A 383 22.19 -6.54 -13.12
C LEU A 383 23.29 -5.55 -12.69
N LYS A 384 23.94 -4.89 -13.66
CA LYS A 384 24.82 -3.75 -13.40
C LYS A 384 24.02 -2.59 -12.80
N ARG A 385 24.69 -1.70 -12.06
CA ARG A 385 24.03 -0.53 -11.46
C ARG A 385 23.20 0.29 -12.46
N SER A 386 23.74 0.56 -13.64
CA SER A 386 23.02 1.28 -14.70
C SER A 386 21.78 0.54 -15.20
N GLU A 387 21.86 -0.79 -15.32
CA GLU A 387 20.72 -1.64 -15.73
C GLU A 387 19.65 -1.71 -14.66
N ARG A 388 20.00 -1.58 -13.37
CA ARG A 388 19.01 -1.53 -12.27
C ARG A 388 18.23 -0.22 -12.23
N VAL A 389 18.94 0.90 -12.43
CA VAL A 389 18.29 2.22 -12.58
C VAL A 389 17.36 2.19 -13.81
N GLU A 390 17.84 1.69 -14.94
CA GLU A 390 17.00 1.55 -16.14
C GLU A 390 15.80 0.62 -15.89
N LEU A 391 16.00 -0.53 -15.23
CA LEU A 391 14.89 -1.43 -14.88
C LEU A 391 13.82 -0.70 -14.05
N TYR A 392 14.24 0.05 -13.04
CA TYR A 392 13.32 0.82 -12.21
C TYR A 392 12.51 1.83 -13.05
N GLU A 393 13.18 2.66 -13.86
CA GLU A 393 12.52 3.63 -14.74
C GLU A 393 11.54 2.97 -15.72
N ARG A 394 11.93 1.86 -16.35
CA ARG A 394 11.08 1.12 -17.30
C ARG A 394 9.85 0.52 -16.63
N LEU A 395 9.95 0.06 -15.39
CA LEU A 395 8.78 -0.44 -14.64
C LEU A 395 7.77 0.70 -14.39
N LEU A 396 8.23 1.89 -14.05
CA LEU A 396 7.35 3.06 -13.84
C LEU A 396 6.71 3.53 -15.15
N ASP A 397 7.48 3.61 -16.22
CA ASP A 397 6.97 3.99 -17.54
C ASP A 397 5.97 2.97 -18.08
N GLU A 398 6.21 1.66 -17.90
CA GLU A 398 5.25 0.62 -18.27
C GLU A 398 3.93 0.77 -17.49
N TYR A 399 4.01 1.12 -16.21
CA TYR A 399 2.86 1.16 -15.32
C TYR A 399 2.01 2.42 -15.48
N PHE A 400 2.65 3.60 -15.52
CA PHE A 400 2.01 4.91 -15.47
C PHE A 400 1.89 5.61 -16.83
N ALA A 401 2.36 5.03 -17.93
CA ALA A 401 2.28 5.68 -19.24
C ALA A 401 0.86 6.14 -19.60
N LEU A 402 0.79 7.36 -20.13
CA LEU A 402 -0.43 7.98 -20.65
C LEU A 402 -0.35 8.00 -22.17
N ASP A 403 -0.96 7.02 -22.80
CA ASP A 403 -1.03 6.93 -24.25
C ASP A 403 -2.40 6.35 -24.64
N ASN A 404 -3.09 6.99 -25.58
CA ASN A 404 -4.40 6.54 -26.02
C ASN A 404 -4.33 5.25 -26.85
N LEU A 405 -3.24 5.08 -27.60
CA LEU A 405 -2.95 3.92 -28.44
C LEU A 405 -2.34 2.80 -27.60
N ASN A 406 -1.37 3.13 -26.74
CA ASN A 406 -0.63 2.15 -25.93
C ASN A 406 -0.61 2.53 -24.44
N PRO A 407 -1.79 2.53 -23.79
CA PRO A 407 -1.90 2.95 -22.39
C PRO A 407 -0.99 2.12 -21.49
N GLY A 408 -0.45 2.76 -20.45
CA GLY A 408 0.25 2.06 -19.36
C GLY A 408 -0.68 1.08 -18.64
N ILE A 409 -0.10 0.17 -17.87
CA ILE A 409 -0.84 -0.92 -17.19
C ILE A 409 -2.04 -0.38 -16.37
N LEU A 410 -1.82 0.65 -15.55
CA LEU A 410 -2.88 1.20 -14.69
C LEU A 410 -3.99 1.87 -15.52
N GLN A 411 -3.61 2.68 -16.51
CA GLN A 411 -4.57 3.36 -17.40
C GLN A 411 -5.40 2.34 -18.20
N ALA A 412 -4.74 1.32 -18.77
CA ALA A 412 -5.40 0.29 -19.57
C ALA A 412 -6.43 -0.50 -18.74
N TRP A 413 -6.07 -0.84 -17.50
CA TRP A 413 -6.96 -1.55 -16.58
C TRP A 413 -8.16 -0.69 -16.15
N LEU A 414 -7.94 0.56 -15.74
CA LEU A 414 -9.03 1.46 -15.34
C LEU A 414 -10.02 1.75 -16.48
N LEU A 415 -9.55 1.72 -17.74
CA LEU A 415 -10.41 1.88 -18.92
C LEU A 415 -11.05 0.57 -19.41
N GLY A 416 -10.82 -0.56 -18.73
CA GLY A 416 -11.35 -1.87 -19.12
C GLY A 416 -10.81 -2.39 -20.45
N LYS A 417 -9.68 -1.85 -20.94
CA LYS A 417 -9.07 -2.22 -22.24
C LYS A 417 -8.31 -3.56 -22.21
N ARG A 418 -8.09 -4.14 -21.02
CA ARG A 418 -7.38 -5.42 -20.84
C ARG A 418 -8.13 -6.33 -19.86
N LYS A 419 -9.28 -6.88 -20.30
CA LYS A 419 -10.12 -7.77 -19.47
C LYS A 419 -9.42 -9.09 -19.11
N GLU A 420 -8.45 -9.54 -19.90
CA GLU A 420 -7.78 -10.84 -19.70
C GLU A 420 -6.75 -10.86 -18.56
N MET A 421 -6.25 -9.70 -18.12
CA MET A 421 -5.27 -9.62 -17.03
C MET A 421 -5.87 -9.87 -15.65
N ALA A 422 -7.20 -9.81 -15.51
CA ALA A 422 -7.89 -9.96 -14.24
C ALA A 422 -8.19 -11.44 -13.88
N GLN A 423 -8.05 -12.38 -14.81
CA GLN A 423 -8.37 -13.81 -14.61
C GLN A 423 -7.15 -14.71 -14.35
N GLN A 424 -5.93 -14.17 -14.49
CA GLN A 424 -4.69 -14.81 -14.04
C GLN A 424 -4.29 -14.27 -12.65
#